data_AF-A0A2D8CLB7-F1
#
_entry.id   AF-A0A2D8CLB7-F1
#
_cell.length_a   1.000
_cell.length_b   1.000
_cell.length_c   1.000
_cell.angle_alpha   90.00
_cell.angle_beta   90.00
_cell.angle_gamma   90.00
#
_symmetry.space_group_name_H-M   'P 1'
#
loop_
_entity.id
_entity.type
_entity.pdbx_description
1 polymer ?
#
loop_
_entity_poly.entity_id
_entity_poly.type
_entity_poly.pdbx_seq_one_letter_code
_entity_poly.pdbx_strand_id
1 'polypeptide(L)' 'MSRMDDINNLVEELQVEMGKFYEKGNKAAGTRARKHLMTLKKLSHEIRQEIQEKKNAM' A
#
# COMPACT_ATOMS: atom_id res chain seq x y z
N MET A 1 -8.12 -13.93 -2.39
CA MET A 1 -7.44 -13.03 -1.44
C MET A 1 -8.43 -11.99 -0.99
N SER A 2 -8.51 -11.75 0.30
CA SER A 2 -9.34 -10.70 0.89
C SER A 2 -8.72 -9.32 0.61
N ARG A 3 -9.51 -8.25 0.67
CA ARG A 3 -8.98 -6.86 0.59
C ARG A 3 -7.89 -6.58 1.63
N MET A 4 -7.93 -7.27 2.77
CA MET A 4 -6.92 -7.16 3.81
C MET A 4 -5.61 -7.85 3.39
N ASP A 5 -5.67 -8.97 2.69
CA ASP A 5 -4.49 -9.66 2.17
C ASP A 5 -3.74 -8.75 1.18
N ASP A 6 -4.47 -8.06 0.30
CA ASP A 6 -3.90 -7.11 -0.67
C ASP A 6 -3.15 -5.96 0.03
N ILE A 7 -3.72 -5.43 1.12
CA ILE A 7 -3.08 -4.38 1.94
C ILE A 7 -1.81 -4.92 2.59
N ASN A 8 -1.89 -6.09 3.23
CA ASN A 8 -0.77 -6.69 3.95
C ASN A 8 0.42 -6.95 3.01
N ASN A 9 0.17 -7.50 1.82
CA ASN A 9 1.20 -7.74 0.82
C ASN A 9 1.95 -6.44 0.44
N LEU A 10 1.21 -5.34 0.20
CA LEU A 10 1.84 -4.05 -0.12
C LEU A 10 2.62 -3.46 1.06
N VAL A 11 2.15 -3.67 2.29
CA VAL A 11 2.83 -3.21 3.51
C VAL A 11 4.13 -3.98 3.72
N GLU A 12 4.16 -5.29 3.50
CA GLU A 12 5.38 -6.10 3.59
C GLU A 12 6.44 -5.65 2.59
N GLU A 13 6.08 -5.45 1.32
CA GLU A 13 6.99 -4.92 0.30
C GLU A 13 7.51 -3.52 0.66
N LEU A 14 6.62 -2.66 1.16
CA LEU A 14 6.96 -1.32 1.58
C LEU A 14 7.96 -1.32 2.75
N GLN A 15 7.76 -2.18 3.76
CA GLN A 15 8.67 -2.31 4.90
C GLN A 15 10.09 -2.67 4.44
N VAL A 16 10.22 -3.62 3.51
CA VAL A 16 11.52 -4.03 2.97
C VAL A 16 12.22 -2.87 2.26
N GLU A 17 11.51 -2.12 1.42
CA GLU A 17 12.10 -1.00 0.67
C GLU A 17 12.41 0.20 1.57
N MET A 18 11.58 0.47 2.59
CA MET A 18 11.84 1.49 3.59
C MET A 18 13.09 1.16 4.41
N GLY A 19 13.25 -0.08 4.88
CA GLY A 19 14.46 -0.51 5.60
C GLY A 19 15.72 -0.33 4.75
N LYS A 20 15.70 -0.79 3.48
CA LYS A 20 16.82 -0.56 2.54
C LYS A 20 17.11 0.93 2.32
N PHE A 21 16.10 1.79 2.29
CA PHE A 21 16.28 3.22 2.08
C PHE A 21 16.85 3.92 3.33
N TYR A 22 16.21 3.77 4.48
CA TYR A 22 16.56 4.49 5.71
C TYR A 22 17.82 3.96 6.37
N GLU A 23 18.04 2.64 6.38
CA GLU A 23 19.19 2.04 7.07
C GLU A 23 20.42 1.95 6.17
N LYS A 24 20.22 1.66 4.88
CA LYS A 24 21.32 1.40 3.93
C LYS A 24 21.54 2.50 2.92
N GLY A 25 20.78 3.61 2.99
CA GLY A 25 20.91 4.74 2.06
C GLY A 25 20.60 4.42 0.60
N ASN A 26 19.88 3.32 0.32
CA ASN A 26 19.64 2.86 -1.06
C ASN A 26 18.61 3.76 -1.76
N LYS A 27 19.09 4.69 -2.59
CA LYS A 27 18.25 5.65 -3.34
C LYS A 27 17.19 4.98 -4.22
N ALA A 28 17.52 3.86 -4.88
CA ALA A 28 16.55 3.14 -5.71
C ALA A 28 15.43 2.51 -4.87
N ALA A 29 15.73 2.09 -3.65
CA ALA A 29 14.71 1.62 -2.71
C ALA A 29 13.77 2.76 -2.29
N GLY A 30 14.27 3.98 -2.14
CA GLY A 30 13.44 5.16 -1.92
C GLY A 30 12.42 5.40 -3.05
N THR A 31 12.84 5.25 -4.32
CA THR A 31 11.91 5.35 -5.47
C THR A 31 10.85 4.24 -5.42
N ARG A 32 11.23 3.01 -5.10
CA ARG A 32 10.27 1.89 -4.99
C ARG A 32 9.31 2.08 -3.82
N ALA A 33 9.79 2.46 -2.64
CA ALA A 33 8.96 2.75 -1.47
C ALA A 33 7.90 3.81 -1.78
N ARG A 34 8.28 4.90 -2.47
CA ARG A 34 7.31 5.92 -2.93
C ARG A 34 6.26 5.34 -3.88
N LYS A 35 6.64 4.45 -4.79
CA LYS A 35 5.70 3.77 -5.69
C LYS A 35 4.73 2.86 -4.90
N HIS A 36 5.23 2.05 -3.96
CA HIS A 36 4.38 1.21 -3.11
C HIS A 36 3.40 2.04 -2.26
N LEU A 37 3.84 3.17 -1.69
CA LEU A 37 2.97 4.11 -0.98
C LEU A 37 1.85 4.68 -1.86
N MET A 38 2.16 5.04 -3.11
CA MET A 38 1.15 5.50 -4.07
C MET A 38 0.14 4.40 -4.42
N THR A 39 0.60 3.16 -4.59
CA THR A 39 -0.28 2.00 -4.81
C THR A 39 -1.18 1.75 -3.60
N LEU A 40 -0.62 1.77 -2.39
CA LEU A 40 -1.38 1.60 -1.15
C LEU A 40 -2.45 2.69 -0.99
N LYS A 41 -2.12 3.96 -1.26
CA LYS A 41 -3.10 5.06 -1.24
C LYS A 41 -4.27 4.77 -2.17
N LYS A 42 -3.99 4.31 -3.40
CA LYS A 42 -5.02 3.97 -4.39
C LYS A 42 -5.90 2.82 -3.89
N LEU A 43 -5.29 1.72 -3.46
CA LEU A 43 -6.02 0.55 -2.93
C LEU A 43 -6.91 0.93 -1.74
N SER A 44 -6.38 1.70 -0.78
CA SER A 44 -7.15 2.18 0.37
C SER A 44 -8.33 3.05 -0.04
N HIS A 45 -8.19 3.87 -1.09
CA HIS A 45 -9.29 4.68 -1.61
C HIS A 45 -10.38 3.81 -2.23
N GLU A 46 -10.00 2.85 -3.07
CA GLU A 46 -10.92 1.90 -3.72
C GLU A 46 -11.72 1.11 -2.68
N ILE A 47 -11.04 0.52 -1.69
CA ILE A 47 -11.70 -0.22 -0.60
C ILE A 47 -12.69 0.69 0.15
N ARG A 48 -12.31 1.94 0.44
CA ARG A 48 -13.20 2.90 1.10
C ARG A 48 -14.45 3.20 0.26
N GLN A 49 -14.29 3.38 -1.05
CA GLN A 49 -15.41 3.61 -1.96
C GLN A 49 -16.34 2.40 -2.00
N GLU A 50 -15.79 1.18 -2.12
CA GLU A 50 -16.57 -0.06 -2.10
C GLU A 50 -17.40 -0.20 -0.81
N ILE A 51 -16.82 0.14 0.34
CA ILE A 51 -17.54 0.13 1.62
C ILE A 51 -18.69 1.14 1.59
N GLN A 52 -18.45 2.35 1.09
CA GLN A 52 -19.47 3.39 1.00
C GLN A 52 -20.60 3.01 0.05
N GLU A 53 -20.29 2.43 -1.10
CA GLU A 53 -21.26 1.95 -2.08
C GLU A 53 -22.14 0.84 -1.52
N LYS A 54 -21.52 -0.14 -0.84
CA LYS A 54 -22.26 -1.21 -0.15
C LYS A 54 -23.18 -0.67 0.92
N LYS A 55 -22.71 0.29 1.74
CA LYS A 55 -23.54 0.95 2.76
C LYS A 55 -24.73 1.69 2.12
N ASN A 56 -24.54 2.36 1.00
CA ASN A 56 -25.61 3.10 0.32
C ASN A 56 -26.64 2.18 -0.36
N ALA A 57 -26.27 0.93 -0.64
CA ALA A 57 -27.14 -0.08 -1.24
C ALA A 57 -27.86 -0.98 -0.21
N MET A 58 -27.63 -0.75 1.09
CA MET A 58 -28.36 -1.36 2.22
C MET A 58 -29.54 -0.49 2.62
#